data_AF-A0A1Y3AZ57-F1
#
_entry.id   AF-A0A1Y3AZ57-F1
#
_cell.length_a   1.000
_cell.length_b   1.000
_cell.length_c   1.000
_cell.angle_alpha   90.00
_cell.angle_beta   90.00
_cell.angle_gamma   90.00
#
_symmetry.space_group_name_H-M   'P 1'
#
loop_
_entity.id
_entity.type
_entity.pdbx_description
1 polymer ?
#
loop_
_entity_poly.entity_id
_entity_poly.type
_entity_poly.pdbx_seq_one_letter_code
_entity_poly.pdbx_strand_id
1 'polypeptide(L)'
;SKETKEKLKFAYQSLLILSLNQPPGEHYKNFSDQVKYLALNEYNFKYNEQMVNYFTASFHDSVLLLCKSLRENLPFFLRNISIADIRRMILKSMKNVTFSGISGNVTIDIEGDRIADYALLDQTDPKTGLFEVSNS
;
A
#
# COMPACT_ATOMS: atom_id res chain seq x y z
N SER A 1 -6.65 19.84 30.05
CA SER A 1 -5.55 20.37 30.89
C SER A 1 -4.32 19.47 30.75
N LYS A 2 -3.17 19.83 31.33
CA LYS A 2 -1.99 18.94 31.40
C LYS A 2 -2.35 17.57 32.01
N GLU A 3 -3.19 17.59 33.03
CA GLU A 3 -3.72 16.41 33.71
C GLU A 3 -4.53 15.49 32.76
N THR A 4 -5.38 16.06 31.89
CA THR A 4 -6.12 15.28 30.89
C THR A 4 -5.17 14.54 29.94
N LYS A 5 -4.08 15.19 29.51
CA LYS A 5 -3.11 14.57 28.59
C LYS A 5 -2.39 13.40 29.25
N GLU A 6 -2.01 13.52 30.52
CA GLU A 6 -1.38 12.41 31.27
C GLU A 6 -2.35 11.24 31.48
N LYS A 7 -3.62 11.51 31.82
CA LYS A 7 -4.66 10.48 31.96
C LYS A 7 -4.89 9.74 30.63
N LEU A 8 -4.95 10.45 29.51
CA LEU A 8 -5.09 9.84 28.19
C LEU A 8 -3.87 9.00 27.80
N LYS A 9 -2.66 9.51 28.04
CA LYS A 9 -1.42 8.76 27.77
C LYS A 9 -1.33 7.46 28.57
N PHE A 10 -1.81 7.46 29.82
CA PHE A 10 -1.88 6.25 30.63
C PHE A 10 -2.92 5.26 30.08
N ALA A 11 -4.12 5.74 29.72
CA ALA A 11 -5.17 4.90 29.13
C ALA A 11 -4.74 4.26 27.80
N TYR A 12 -3.95 4.96 26.98
CA TYR A 12 -3.45 4.45 25.70
C TYR A 12 -2.39 3.35 25.82
N GLN A 13 -1.84 3.09 27.01
CA GLN A 13 -0.94 1.95 27.22
C GLN A 13 -1.62 0.60 27.03
N SER A 14 -2.95 0.55 27.06
CA SER A 14 -3.72 -0.67 26.77
C SER A 14 -4.32 -0.67 25.36
N LEU A 15 -4.03 0.35 24.55
CA LEU A 15 -4.50 0.44 23.17
C LEU A 15 -3.50 -0.24 22.24
N LEU A 16 -3.98 -1.19 21.45
CA LEU A 16 -3.26 -1.73 20.31
C LEU A 16 -3.87 -1.19 19.02
N ILE A 17 -3.02 -0.74 18.10
CA ILE A 17 -3.47 -0.20 16.81
C ILE A 17 -3.10 -1.20 15.72
N LEU A 18 -4.12 -1.77 15.08
CA LEU A 18 -3.94 -2.58 13.88
C LEU A 18 -4.02 -1.67 12.64
N SER A 19 -2.98 -1.67 11.82
CA SER A 19 -2.93 -0.86 10.59
C SER A 19 -2.36 -1.66 9.42
N LEU A 20 -2.55 -1.17 8.20
CA LEU A 20 -1.88 -1.73 7.03
C LEU A 20 -0.40 -1.39 7.12
N ASN A 21 0.45 -2.40 6.89
CA ASN A 21 1.88 -2.20 6.91
C ASN A 21 2.28 -1.32 5.72
N GLN A 22 2.70 -0.09 6.01
CA GLN A 22 3.31 0.77 5.00
C GLN A 22 4.80 0.44 4.95
N PRO A 23 5.37 0.13 3.77
CA PRO A 23 6.77 -0.23 3.69
C PRO A 23 7.63 0.92 4.21
N PRO A 24 8.48 0.68 5.22
CA PRO A 24 9.49 1.67 5.58
C PRO A 24 10.52 1.73 4.45
N GLY A 25 10.82 2.93 3.93
CA GLY A 25 11.92 3.08 2.99
C GLY A 25 11.91 4.34 2.14
N GLU A 26 13.09 4.64 1.58
CA GLU A 26 13.32 5.79 0.70
C GLU A 26 12.50 5.69 -0.59
N HIS A 27 12.30 4.48 -1.12
CA HIS A 27 11.48 4.27 -2.32
C HIS A 27 10.03 4.74 -2.15
N TYR A 28 9.37 4.33 -1.06
CA TYR A 28 7.99 4.74 -0.77
C TYR A 28 7.90 6.25 -0.51
N LYS A 29 8.88 6.80 0.22
CA LYS A 29 8.97 8.24 0.47
C LYS A 29 9.10 9.05 -0.83
N ASN A 30 10.00 8.64 -1.74
CA ASN A 30 10.22 9.33 -3.00
C ASN A 30 8.97 9.28 -3.90
N PHE A 31 8.29 8.13 -3.96
CA PHE A 31 7.00 8.02 -4.63
C PHE A 31 5.96 8.96 -4.02
N SER A 32 5.84 8.96 -2.68
CA SER A 32 4.94 9.85 -1.96
C SER A 32 5.21 11.33 -2.26
N ASP A 33 6.47 11.74 -2.26
CA ASP A 33 6.88 13.11 -2.55
C ASP A 33 6.51 13.52 -3.99
N GLN A 34 6.70 12.61 -4.97
CA GLN A 34 6.29 12.83 -6.36
C GLN A 34 4.77 12.95 -6.52
N VAL A 35 4.00 12.06 -5.89
CA VAL A 35 2.53 12.13 -5.93
C VAL A 35 2.03 13.44 -5.32
N LYS A 36 2.60 13.85 -4.18
CA LYS A 36 2.25 15.12 -3.52
C LYS A 36 2.56 16.33 -4.40
N TYR A 37 3.70 16.31 -5.09
CA TYR A 37 4.08 17.34 -6.06
C TYR A 37 3.08 17.42 -7.22
N LEU A 38 2.76 16.28 -7.85
CA LEU A 38 1.80 16.23 -8.97
C LEU A 38 0.39 16.65 -8.53
N ALA A 39 -0.06 16.20 -7.36
CA ALA A 39 -1.35 16.57 -6.81
C ALA A 39 -1.49 18.08 -6.60
N LEU A 40 -0.43 18.73 -6.12
CA LEU A 40 -0.41 20.18 -5.94
C LEU A 40 -0.41 20.93 -7.27
N ASN A 41 0.44 20.55 -8.22
CA ASN A 41 0.62 21.32 -9.45
C ASN A 41 -0.49 21.10 -10.48
N GLU A 42 -0.96 19.87 -10.63
CA GLU A 42 -1.93 19.51 -11.67
C GLU A 42 -3.38 19.61 -11.18
N TYR A 43 -3.60 19.47 -9.87
CA TYR A 43 -4.94 19.38 -9.29
C TYR A 43 -5.20 20.36 -8.14
N ASN A 44 -4.22 21.21 -7.78
CA ASN A 44 -4.30 22.14 -6.65
C ASN A 44 -4.70 21.45 -5.33
N PHE A 45 -4.31 20.19 -5.16
CA PHE A 45 -4.59 19.40 -3.97
C PHE A 45 -3.34 19.31 -3.09
N LYS A 46 -3.44 19.80 -1.86
CA LYS A 46 -2.35 19.77 -0.89
C LYS A 46 -2.59 18.68 0.15
N TYR A 47 -1.70 17.68 0.16
CA TYR A 47 -1.64 16.70 1.24
C TYR A 47 -1.18 17.35 2.56
N ASN A 48 -1.85 16.99 3.65
CA ASN A 48 -1.46 17.40 5.01
C ASN A 48 -0.64 16.32 5.72
N GLU A 49 -0.77 15.08 5.26
CA GLU A 49 -0.08 13.91 5.75
C GLU A 49 1.38 13.91 5.29
N GLN A 50 2.24 13.31 6.11
CA GLN A 50 3.66 13.18 5.77
C GLN A 50 3.85 12.32 4.52
N MET A 51 3.14 11.20 4.44
CA MET A 51 3.16 10.27 3.31
C MET A 51 1.77 10.04 2.72
N VAL A 52 1.71 9.68 1.43
CA VAL A 52 0.47 9.27 0.79
C VAL A 52 -0.09 8.00 1.42
N ASN A 53 -1.41 7.85 1.37
CA ASN A 53 -2.07 6.69 1.95
C ASN A 53 -1.77 5.41 1.15
N TYR A 54 -1.99 4.26 1.82
CA TYR A 54 -1.80 2.94 1.25
C TYR A 54 -2.60 2.70 -0.04
N PHE A 55 -3.80 3.26 -0.16
CA PHE A 55 -4.64 3.09 -1.34
C PHE A 55 -4.01 3.73 -2.58
N THR A 56 -3.38 4.89 -2.42
CA THR A 56 -2.69 5.59 -3.52
C THR A 56 -1.55 4.72 -4.08
N ALA A 57 -0.76 4.12 -3.20
CA ALA A 57 0.28 3.18 -3.59
C ALA A 57 -0.29 1.87 -4.18
N SER A 58 -1.39 1.36 -3.64
CA SER A 58 -2.05 0.15 -4.15
C SER A 58 -2.61 0.34 -5.56
N PHE A 59 -3.14 1.52 -5.88
CA PHE A 59 -3.55 1.85 -7.24
C PHE A 59 -2.36 1.87 -8.20
N HIS A 60 -1.24 2.47 -7.81
CA HIS A 60 0.00 2.40 -8.59
C HIS A 60 0.41 0.95 -8.86
N ASP A 61 0.43 0.11 -7.83
CA ASP A 61 0.82 -1.29 -7.97
C ASP A 61 -0.16 -2.12 -8.80
N SER A 62 -1.44 -1.75 -8.81
CA SER A 62 -2.46 -2.36 -9.67
C SER A 62 -2.19 -2.09 -11.15
N VAL A 63 -1.73 -0.87 -11.48
CA VAL A 63 -1.32 -0.53 -12.86
C VAL A 63 -0.05 -1.28 -13.23
N LEU A 64 0.92 -1.39 -12.31
CA LEU A 64 2.14 -2.17 -12.53
C LEU A 64 1.81 -3.66 -12.80
N LEU A 65 0.90 -4.25 -12.04
CA LEU A 65 0.41 -5.61 -12.24
C LEU A 65 -0.26 -5.78 -13.60
N LEU A 66 -1.09 -4.81 -14.02
CA LEU A 66 -1.70 -4.82 -15.34
C LEU A 66 -0.64 -4.78 -16.45
N CYS A 67 0.35 -3.89 -16.34
CA CYS A 67 1.46 -3.80 -17.30
C CYS A 67 2.28 -5.11 -17.38
N LYS A 68 2.54 -5.74 -16.23
CA LYS A 68 3.22 -7.04 -16.15
C LYS A 68 2.39 -8.12 -16.87
N SER A 69 1.10 -8.20 -16.56
CA SER A 69 0.17 -9.14 -17.17
C SER A 69 0.06 -8.95 -18.70
N LEU A 70 0.00 -7.71 -19.17
CA LEU A 70 -0.01 -7.39 -20.60
C LEU A 70 1.28 -7.86 -21.29
N ARG A 71 2.44 -7.64 -20.67
CA ARG A 71 3.74 -8.07 -21.21
C ARG A 71 3.83 -9.60 -21.33
N GLU A 72 3.36 -10.32 -20.33
CA GLU A 72 3.39 -11.79 -20.32
C GLU A 72 2.50 -12.41 -21.39
N ASN A 73 1.37 -11.77 -21.69
CA ASN A 73 0.40 -12.26 -22.67
C ASN A 73 0.60 -11.68 -24.08
N LEU A 74 1.58 -10.77 -24.27
CA LEU A 74 1.87 -10.13 -25.56
C LEU A 74 2.02 -11.13 -26.74
N PRO A 75 2.69 -12.29 -26.59
CA PRO A 75 2.82 -13.26 -27.70
C PRO A 75 1.49 -13.82 -28.20
N PHE A 76 0.45 -13.82 -27.36
CA PHE A 76 -0.88 -14.32 -27.71
C PHE A 76 -1.74 -13.24 -28.38
N PHE A 77 -1.53 -11.96 -28.03
CA PHE A 77 -2.24 -10.83 -28.63
C PHE A 77 -1.99 -10.73 -30.14
N LEU A 78 -0.83 -11.20 -30.60
CA LEU A 78 -0.44 -11.22 -32.03
C LEU A 78 -1.16 -12.30 -32.86
N ARG A 79 -2.02 -13.13 -32.24
CA ARG A 79 -2.67 -14.29 -32.88
C ARG A 79 -4.13 -14.06 -33.32
N ASN A 80 -4.57 -12.81 -33.51
CA ASN A 80 -5.95 -12.46 -33.88
C ASN A 80 -7.02 -13.12 -32.97
N ILE A 81 -6.78 -13.14 -31.66
CA ILE A 81 -7.72 -13.65 -30.66
C ILE A 81 -8.75 -12.58 -30.27
N SER A 82 -9.91 -13.01 -29.76
CA SER A 82 -10.99 -12.08 -29.37
C SER A 82 -10.60 -11.24 -28.16
N ILE A 83 -11.19 -10.05 -28.03
CA ILE A 83 -11.01 -9.17 -26.85
C ILE A 83 -11.43 -9.89 -25.55
N ALA A 84 -12.45 -10.75 -25.61
CA ALA A 84 -12.90 -11.52 -24.46
C ALA A 84 -11.84 -12.53 -23.98
N ASP A 85 -11.12 -13.16 -24.92
CA ASP A 85 -10.03 -14.08 -24.61
C ASP A 85 -8.82 -13.33 -24.06
N ILE A 86 -8.46 -12.20 -24.65
CA ILE A 86 -7.41 -11.30 -24.14
C ILE A 86 -7.69 -10.93 -22.69
N ARG A 87 -8.92 -10.48 -22.38
CA ARG A 87 -9.33 -10.11 -21.02
C ARG A 87 -9.19 -11.29 -20.06
N ARG A 88 -9.65 -12.49 -20.47
CA ARG A 88 -9.56 -13.71 -19.63
C ARG A 88 -8.11 -14.09 -19.34
N MET A 89 -7.22 -13.96 -20.32
CA MET A 89 -5.79 -14.24 -20.17
C MET A 89 -5.12 -13.26 -19.23
N ILE A 90 -5.39 -11.96 -19.39
CA ILE A 90 -4.89 -10.90 -18.51
C ILE A 90 -5.31 -11.20 -17.06
N LEU A 91 -6.62 -11.35 -16.82
CA LEU A 91 -7.16 -11.63 -15.48
C LEU A 91 -6.57 -12.91 -14.86
N LYS A 92 -6.33 -13.95 -15.66
CA LYS A 92 -5.70 -15.19 -15.18
C LYS A 92 -4.25 -14.97 -14.75
N SER A 93 -3.48 -14.18 -15.50
CA SER A 93 -2.08 -13.87 -15.15
C SER A 93 -1.90 -12.86 -14.02
N MET A 94 -2.97 -12.15 -13.64
CA MET A 94 -2.98 -11.26 -12.47
C MET A 94 -3.20 -12.02 -11.14
N LYS A 95 -3.60 -13.30 -11.20
CA LYS A 95 -3.88 -14.15 -10.02
C LYS A 95 -2.68 -15.01 -9.64
N ASN A 96 -2.62 -15.40 -8.37
CA ASN A 96 -1.61 -16.29 -7.82
C ASN A 96 -0.17 -15.85 -8.17
N VAL A 97 0.13 -14.58 -7.93
CA VAL A 97 1.39 -13.94 -8.32
C VAL A 97 1.92 -13.06 -7.19
N THR A 98 3.23 -13.08 -7.01
CA THR A 98 3.95 -12.14 -6.16
C THR A 98 4.87 -11.28 -7.02
N PHE A 99 4.86 -9.96 -6.79
CA PHE A 99 5.75 -9.02 -7.47
C PHE A 99 6.16 -7.88 -6.54
N SER A 100 7.25 -7.21 -6.89
CA SER A 100 7.72 -6.03 -6.14
C SER A 100 7.00 -4.79 -6.66
N GLY A 101 6.22 -4.15 -5.79
CA GLY A 101 5.53 -2.89 -6.02
C GLY A 101 6.09 -1.76 -5.15
N ILE A 102 5.53 -0.56 -5.29
CA ILE A 102 5.92 0.59 -4.47
C ILE A 102 5.45 0.43 -3.03
N SER A 103 4.34 -0.27 -2.81
CA SER A 103 3.87 -0.67 -1.48
C SER A 103 4.52 -1.97 -0.97
N GLY A 104 5.72 -2.30 -1.44
CA GLY A 104 6.48 -3.48 -1.01
C GLY A 104 6.19 -4.71 -1.86
N ASN A 105 6.40 -5.90 -1.31
CA ASN A 105 6.00 -7.13 -1.99
C ASN A 105 4.48 -7.24 -2.04
N VAL A 106 3.93 -7.36 -3.23
CA VAL A 106 2.50 -7.49 -3.47
C VAL A 106 2.22 -8.93 -3.87
N THR A 107 1.40 -9.61 -3.09
CA THR A 107 0.93 -10.96 -3.39
C THR A 107 -0.56 -10.93 -3.68
N ILE A 108 -0.94 -11.45 -4.86
CA ILE A 108 -2.32 -11.68 -5.26
C ILE A 108 -2.58 -13.18 -5.17
N ASP A 109 -3.62 -13.57 -4.45
CA ASP A 109 -3.99 -14.97 -4.27
C ASP A 109 -4.67 -15.56 -5.52
N ILE A 110 -5.11 -16.81 -5.40
CA ILE A 110 -5.77 -17.55 -6.48
C ILE A 110 -7.17 -17.01 -6.82
N GLU A 111 -7.85 -16.39 -5.86
CA GLU A 111 -9.15 -15.76 -6.05
C GLU A 111 -9.03 -14.37 -6.69
N GLY A 112 -7.84 -13.78 -6.64
CA GLY A 112 -7.52 -12.47 -7.21
C GLY A 112 -7.47 -11.36 -6.16
N ASP A 113 -7.49 -11.72 -4.88
CA ASP A 113 -7.44 -10.79 -3.78
C ASP A 113 -6.00 -10.52 -3.37
N ARG A 114 -5.72 -9.27 -3.00
CA ARG A 114 -4.42 -8.90 -2.46
C ARG A 114 -4.31 -9.38 -1.02
N ILE A 115 -3.26 -10.15 -0.73
CA ILE A 115 -2.90 -10.51 0.64
C ILE A 115 -2.30 -9.26 1.31
N ALA A 116 -2.94 -8.81 2.39
CA ALA A 116 -2.53 -7.61 3.11
C ALA A 116 -1.55 -7.94 4.22
N ASP A 117 -0.43 -7.21 4.25
CA ASP A 117 0.47 -7.18 5.39
C ASP A 117 -0.06 -6.17 6.42
N TYR A 118 -0.15 -6.60 7.68
CA TYR A 118 -0.61 -5.77 8.78
C TYR A 118 0.54 -5.41 9.72
N ALA A 119 0.51 -4.22 10.28
CA ALA A 119 1.36 -3.77 11.37
C ALA A 119 0.54 -3.61 12.64
N LEU A 120 1.01 -4.21 13.73
CA LEU A 120 0.48 -3.99 15.07
C LEU A 120 1.35 -2.92 15.74
N LEU A 121 0.77 -1.78 16.09
CA LEU A 121 1.47 -0.75 16.85
C LEU A 121 1.06 -0.82 18.32
N ASP A 122 2.06 -0.72 19.18
CA ASP A 122 1.94 -0.69 20.64
C ASP A 122 2.68 0.55 21.18
N GLN A 123 2.29 1.01 22.37
CA GLN A 123 2.92 2.13 23.04
C GLN A 123 4.25 1.68 23.67
N THR A 124 5.31 1.64 22.88
CA THR A 124 6.65 1.17 23.31
C THR A 124 7.30 2.06 24.36
N ASP A 125 6.93 3.35 24.42
CA ASP A 125 7.38 4.28 25.46
C ASP A 125 6.21 4.92 26.23
N PRO A 126 5.90 4.38 27.42
CA PRO A 126 4.92 4.94 28.35
C PRO A 126 5.15 6.40 28.77
N LYS A 127 6.41 6.88 28.77
CA LYS A 127 6.75 8.23 29.24
C LYS A 127 6.44 9.27 28.17
N THR A 128 6.81 9.00 26.92
CA THR A 128 6.58 9.90 25.79
C THR A 128 5.23 9.69 25.11
N GLY A 129 4.63 8.50 25.24
CA GLY A 129 3.41 8.14 24.52
C GLY A 129 3.68 7.68 23.09
N LEU A 130 4.92 7.30 22.77
CA LEU A 130 5.31 6.88 21.42
C LEU A 130 4.72 5.51 21.10
N PHE A 131 4.12 5.40 19.92
CA PHE A 131 3.66 4.15 19.33
C PHE A 131 4.60 3.71 18.21
N GLU A 132 5.02 2.46 18.26
CA GLU A 132 5.87 1.85 17.24
C GLU A 132 5.36 0.45 16.89
N VAL A 133 5.84 -0.10 15.78
CA VAL A 133 5.50 -1.47 15.37
C VAL A 133 6.02 -2.45 16.42
N SER A 134 5.13 -3.27 16.95
CA SER A 134 5.45 -4.32 17.92
C SER A 134 6.26 -5.40 17.21
N ASN A 135 7.55 -5.49 17.52
CA ASN A 135 8.39 -6.61 17.12
C ASN A 135 8.09 -7.77 18.07
N SER A 136 7.27 -8.71 17.61
CA SER A 136 7.07 -10.00 18.28
C SER A 136 8.30 -10.88 18.13
#